data_AF-A0A821LNC0-F1
#
_entry.id   AF-A0A821LNC0-F1
#
_cell.length_a   1.000
_cell.length_b   1.000
_cell.length_c   1.000
_cell.angle_alpha   90.00
_cell.angle_beta   90.00
_cell.angle_gamma   90.00
#
_symmetry.space_group_name_H-M   'P 1'
#
loop_
_entity.id
_entity.type
_entity.pdbx_description
1 polymer ?
#
loop_
_entity_poly.entity_id
_entity_poly.type
_entity_poly.pdbx_seq_one_letter_code
_entity_poly.pdbx_strand_id
1 'polypeptide(L)'
;KNDLPTVASLKKFDLQILTKFDIHSLDVILHCMPNLNELIFTFITKISNTPFIDILFNGHIWQQILINHVPYLNKFNIHISVLTDKGLFDLKSILDSFRCFVTQCDGWHMAVTRLQPFERPIKCK
;
A
#
# COMPACT_ATOMS: atom_id res chain seq x y z
N LYS A 1 -19.11 16.41 -6.04
CA LYS A 1 -19.04 15.35 -4.99
C LYS A 1 -19.43 14.06 -5.70
N ASN A 2 -18.54 13.08 -5.77
CA ASN A 2 -18.80 11.84 -6.49
C ASN A 2 -19.77 10.97 -5.68
N ASP A 3 -20.89 10.56 -6.30
CA ASP A 3 -21.92 9.69 -5.71
C ASP A 3 -21.48 8.21 -5.66
N LEU A 4 -20.25 7.96 -5.21
CA LEU A 4 -19.79 6.58 -5.07
C LEU A 4 -20.43 5.94 -3.84
N PRO A 5 -20.94 4.70 -3.95
CA PRO A 5 -21.52 4.01 -2.81
C PRO A 5 -20.44 3.81 -1.73
N THR A 6 -20.73 4.28 -0.52
CA THR A 6 -19.85 4.11 0.63
C THR A 6 -20.18 2.83 1.38
N VAL A 7 -19.16 2.07 1.78
CA VAL A 7 -19.28 0.85 2.57
C VAL A 7 -18.82 1.15 3.99
N ALA A 8 -19.61 1.96 4.70
CA ALA A 8 -19.29 2.43 6.04
C ALA A 8 -19.18 1.30 7.10
N SER A 9 -19.69 0.10 6.82
CA SER A 9 -19.56 -1.07 7.69
C SER A 9 -18.20 -1.76 7.58
N LEU A 10 -17.44 -1.52 6.51
CA LEU A 10 -16.16 -2.20 6.26
C LEU A 10 -15.10 -1.68 7.23
N LYS A 11 -14.56 -2.59 8.06
CA LYS A 11 -13.51 -2.28 9.05
C LYS A 11 -12.12 -2.75 8.65
N LYS A 12 -12.04 -3.72 7.74
CA LYS A 12 -10.79 -4.31 7.25
C LYS A 12 -10.85 -4.46 5.75
N PHE A 13 -9.76 -4.15 5.07
CA PHE A 13 -9.65 -4.27 3.63
C PHE A 13 -8.25 -4.74 3.25
N ASP A 14 -8.17 -5.79 2.43
CA ASP A 14 -6.93 -6.28 1.84
C ASP A 14 -6.97 -6.00 0.34
N LEU A 15 -6.09 -5.10 -0.09
CA LEU A 15 -5.94 -4.67 -1.47
C LEU A 15 -4.68 -5.28 -2.06
N GLN A 16 -4.87 -6.20 -3.01
CA GLN A 16 -3.77 -6.86 -3.71
C GLN A 16 -3.72 -6.41 -5.17
N ILE A 17 -2.57 -5.88 -5.57
CA ILE A 17 -2.32 -5.29 -6.88
C ILE A 17 -1.21 -6.05 -7.58
N LEU A 18 -1.52 -6.62 -8.75
CA LEU A 18 -0.57 -7.36 -9.61
C LEU A 18 -0.23 -6.65 -10.93
N THR A 19 -0.71 -5.40 -11.10
CA THR A 19 -0.62 -4.64 -12.35
C THR A 19 -0.26 -3.17 -12.08
N LYS A 20 -0.11 -2.37 -13.15
CA LYS A 20 0.01 -0.91 -13.04
C LYS A 20 -1.23 -0.37 -12.31
N PHE A 21 -1.00 0.36 -11.23
CA PHE A 21 -2.05 0.82 -10.33
C PHE A 21 -1.85 2.26 -9.92
N ASP A 22 -2.67 3.15 -10.45
CA ASP A 22 -2.56 4.56 -10.19
C ASP A 22 -2.91 4.90 -8.73
N ILE A 23 -2.14 5.78 -8.10
CA ILE A 23 -2.42 6.29 -6.77
C ILE A 23 -3.78 7.02 -6.71
N HIS A 24 -4.25 7.59 -7.83
CA HIS A 24 -5.61 8.14 -7.90
C HIS A 24 -6.70 7.07 -7.78
N SER A 25 -6.44 5.84 -8.24
CA SER A 25 -7.40 4.74 -8.06
C SER A 25 -7.50 4.34 -6.58
N LEU A 26 -6.39 4.36 -5.85
CA LEU A 26 -6.39 4.14 -4.40
C LEU A 26 -7.21 5.19 -3.66
N ASP A 27 -7.04 6.46 -4.03
CA ASP A 27 -7.75 7.59 -3.45
C ASP A 27 -9.27 7.38 -3.52
N VAL A 28 -9.77 7.02 -4.70
CA VAL A 28 -11.19 6.71 -4.93
C VAL A 28 -11.66 5.49 -4.13
N ILE A 29 -10.85 4.43 -4.06
CA ILE A 29 -11.20 3.21 -3.31
C ILE A 29 -11.35 3.55 -1.82
N LEU A 30 -10.38 4.26 -1.24
CA LEU A 30 -10.38 4.59 0.18
C LEU A 30 -11.48 5.61 0.54
N HIS A 31 -11.82 6.52 -0.38
CA HIS A 31 -12.98 7.41 -0.24
C HIS A 31 -14.29 6.64 0.04
N CYS A 32 -14.42 5.44 -0.52
CA CYS A 32 -15.62 4.61 -0.35
C CYS A 32 -15.66 3.88 1.00
N MET A 33 -14.60 3.92 1.81
CA MET A 33 -14.44 3.10 3.03
C MET A 33 -14.13 3.94 4.28
N PRO A 34 -14.94 4.97 4.62
CA PRO A 34 -14.55 5.99 5.60
C PRO A 34 -14.27 5.50 7.02
N ASN A 35 -14.80 4.33 7.37
CA ASN A 35 -14.68 3.72 8.70
C ASN A 35 -13.64 2.59 8.77
N LEU A 36 -12.77 2.50 7.76
CA LEU A 36 -11.73 1.50 7.70
C LEU A 36 -10.76 1.66 8.88
N ASN A 37 -10.50 0.56 9.59
CA ASN A 37 -9.60 0.52 10.73
C ASN A 37 -8.28 -0.24 10.43
N GLU A 38 -8.32 -1.16 9.47
CA GLU A 38 -7.18 -1.95 9.04
C GLU A 38 -7.10 -2.04 7.51
N LEU A 39 -5.95 -1.67 6.95
CA LEU A 39 -5.66 -1.74 5.53
C LEU A 39 -4.41 -2.62 5.34
N ILE A 40 -4.54 -3.62 4.48
CA ILE A 40 -3.41 -4.41 3.99
C ILE A 40 -3.27 -4.05 2.51
N PHE A 41 -2.10 -3.58 2.11
CA PHE A 41 -1.80 -3.21 0.74
C PHE A 41 -0.65 -4.07 0.23
N THR A 42 -0.94 -4.95 -0.72
CA THR A 42 0.04 -5.82 -1.35
C THR A 42 0.28 -5.37 -2.79
N PHE A 43 1.50 -4.95 -3.08
CA PHE A 43 1.94 -4.57 -4.42
C PHE A 43 2.92 -5.58 -4.98
N ILE A 44 2.53 -6.25 -6.06
CA ILE A 44 3.33 -7.25 -6.77
C ILE A 44 3.67 -6.70 -8.14
N THR A 45 4.97 -6.52 -8.42
CA THR A 45 5.44 -6.00 -9.70
C THR A 45 6.52 -6.88 -10.32
N LYS A 46 6.50 -6.98 -11.66
CA LYS A 46 7.62 -7.55 -12.44
C LYS A 46 8.70 -6.51 -12.76
N ILE A 47 8.34 -5.23 -12.74
CA ILE A 47 9.22 -4.13 -13.16
C ILE A 47 9.75 -3.43 -11.91
N SER A 48 11.05 -3.26 -11.83
CA SER A 48 11.73 -2.46 -10.81
C SER A 48 11.97 -1.04 -11.29
N ASN A 49 11.89 -0.08 -10.37
CA ASN A 49 12.44 1.27 -10.54
C ASN A 49 11.88 2.06 -11.74
N THR A 50 10.56 2.27 -11.75
CA THR A 50 9.90 3.20 -12.68
C THR A 50 9.41 4.44 -11.93
N PRO A 51 9.33 5.62 -12.57
CA PRO A 51 8.77 6.83 -11.94
C PRO A 51 7.39 6.63 -11.29
N PHE A 52 6.61 5.71 -11.84
CA PHE A 52 5.32 5.28 -11.29
C PHE A 52 5.42 4.71 -9.86
N ILE A 53 6.48 3.94 -9.58
CA ILE A 53 6.72 3.34 -8.25
C ILE A 53 7.07 4.42 -7.23
N ASP A 54 7.86 5.41 -7.63
CA ASP A 54 8.23 6.54 -6.76
C ASP A 54 6.98 7.34 -6.36
N ILE A 55 6.06 7.55 -7.30
CA ILE A 55 4.77 8.19 -7.02
C ILE A 55 3.89 7.30 -6.14
N LEU A 56 3.79 6.00 -6.46
CA LEU A 56 2.97 5.05 -5.71
C LEU A 56 3.45 4.89 -4.26
N PHE A 57 4.76 4.97 -4.00
CA PHE A 57 5.33 4.85 -2.64
C PHE A 57 5.82 6.20 -2.08
N ASN A 58 5.16 7.28 -2.48
CA ASN A 58 5.34 8.58 -1.84
C ASN A 58 4.47 8.67 -0.57
N GLY A 59 5.09 8.53 0.60
CA GLY A 59 4.39 8.57 1.88
C GLY A 59 3.66 9.89 2.17
N HIS A 60 4.05 11.01 1.56
CA HIS A 60 3.29 12.26 1.67
C HIS A 60 1.93 12.18 0.96
N ILE A 61 1.87 11.56 -0.22
CA ILE A 61 0.62 11.36 -0.96
C ILE A 61 -0.27 10.39 -0.18
N TRP A 62 0.29 9.28 0.29
CA TRP A 62 -0.45 8.35 1.15
C TRP A 62 -1.00 9.03 2.40
N GLN A 63 -0.19 9.83 3.09
CA GLN A 63 -0.63 10.56 4.27
C GLN A 63 -1.87 11.41 3.99
N GLN A 64 -1.88 12.15 2.88
CA GLN A 64 -3.03 12.97 2.49
C GLN A 64 -4.27 12.11 2.25
N ILE A 65 -4.14 11.03 1.48
CA ILE A 65 -5.24 10.11 1.18
C ILE A 65 -5.80 9.49 2.47
N LEU A 66 -4.92 8.99 3.34
CA LEU A 66 -5.31 8.32 4.57
C LEU A 66 -6.04 9.25 5.54
N ILE A 67 -5.52 10.46 5.76
CA ILE A 67 -6.15 11.47 6.63
C ILE A 67 -7.51 11.91 6.07
N ASN A 68 -7.61 12.12 4.76
CA ASN A 68 -8.81 12.65 4.14
C ASN A 68 -9.95 11.63 4.01
N HIS A 69 -9.61 10.35 3.85
CA HIS A 69 -10.59 9.33 3.49
C HIS A 69 -10.81 8.26 4.54
N VAL A 70 -9.79 7.92 5.35
CA VAL A 70 -9.89 6.84 6.34
C VAL A 70 -9.34 7.31 7.70
N PRO A 71 -9.94 8.33 8.33
CA PRO A 71 -9.41 8.97 9.54
C PRO A 71 -9.36 8.06 10.78
N TYR A 72 -10.02 6.90 10.74
CA TYR A 72 -10.03 5.90 11.82
C TYR A 72 -9.07 4.73 11.57
N LEU A 73 -8.24 4.79 10.53
CA LEU A 73 -7.28 3.75 10.20
C LEU A 73 -6.21 3.69 11.29
N ASN A 74 -6.06 2.53 11.93
CA ASN A 74 -5.08 2.30 13.01
C ASN A 74 -3.98 1.30 12.61
N LYS A 75 -4.24 0.46 11.61
CA LYS A 75 -3.31 -0.56 11.14
C LYS A 75 -3.14 -0.45 9.63
N PHE A 76 -1.89 -0.32 9.19
CA PHE A 76 -1.56 -0.26 7.77
C PHE A 76 -0.34 -1.13 7.43
N ASN A 77 -0.59 -2.25 6.76
CA ASN A 77 0.48 -3.16 6.34
C ASN A 77 0.74 -2.98 4.85
N ILE A 78 2.00 -2.78 4.48
CA ILE A 78 2.44 -2.74 3.09
C ILE A 78 3.31 -3.96 2.81
N HIS A 79 2.91 -4.76 1.82
CA HIS A 79 3.68 -5.88 1.32
C HIS A 79 4.12 -5.57 -0.11
N ILE A 80 5.43 -5.59 -0.37
CA ILE A 80 5.99 -5.32 -1.69
C ILE A 80 6.67 -6.59 -2.20
N SER A 81 6.23 -7.11 -3.33
CA SER A 81 6.86 -8.25 -4.00
C SER A 81 7.39 -7.82 -5.35
N VAL A 82 8.70 -8.00 -5.57
CA VAL A 82 9.32 -7.78 -6.88
C VAL A 82 9.65 -9.16 -7.46
N LEU A 83 8.99 -9.51 -8.56
CA LEU A 83 9.09 -10.83 -9.17
C LEU A 83 10.39 -11.02 -9.98
N THR A 84 11.18 -9.97 -10.16
CA THR A 84 12.45 -10.01 -10.88
C THR A 84 13.63 -9.84 -9.93
N ASP A 85 14.65 -10.63 -10.20
CA ASP A 85 15.95 -10.79 -9.55
C ASP A 85 16.89 -9.58 -9.74
N LYS A 86 16.63 -8.73 -10.75
CA LYS A 86 17.52 -7.62 -11.15
C LYS A 86 17.13 -6.26 -10.58
N GLY A 87 16.03 -6.20 -9.84
CA GLY A 87 15.47 -4.96 -9.31
C GLY A 87 15.80 -4.71 -7.85
N LEU A 88 16.70 -3.75 -7.58
CA LEU A 88 16.85 -3.20 -6.24
C LEU A 88 15.74 -2.17 -6.01
N PHE A 89 14.77 -2.52 -5.18
CA PHE A 89 13.81 -1.57 -4.62
C PHE A 89 14.47 -0.86 -3.45
N ASP A 90 14.48 0.47 -3.44
CA ASP A 90 14.97 1.23 -2.29
C ASP A 90 13.91 1.24 -1.18
N LEU A 91 13.85 0.12 -0.43
CA LEU A 91 12.97 -0.03 0.72
C LEU A 91 13.19 1.04 1.78
N LYS A 92 14.43 1.56 1.89
CA LYS A 92 14.76 2.59 2.87
C LYS A 92 14.10 3.92 2.48
N SER A 93 14.22 4.33 1.22
CA SER A 93 13.55 5.54 0.71
C SER A 93 12.03 5.48 0.90
N ILE A 94 11.42 4.31 0.68
CA ILE A 94 9.99 4.10 0.94
C ILE A 94 9.70 4.27 2.43
N LEU A 95 10.41 3.56 3.31
CA LEU A 95 10.19 3.69 4.75
C LEU A 95 10.37 5.13 5.24
N ASP A 96 11.41 5.82 4.75
CA ASP A 96 11.68 7.21 5.08
C ASP A 96 10.57 8.15 4.59
N SER A 97 9.92 7.86 3.45
CA SER A 97 8.81 8.67 2.93
C SER A 97 7.56 8.60 3.82
N PHE A 98 7.34 7.50 4.55
CA PHE A 98 6.22 7.33 5.48
C PHE A 98 6.56 7.71 6.94
N ARG A 99 7.82 8.04 7.24
CA ARG A 99 8.32 8.26 8.60
C ARG A 99 7.53 9.34 9.36
N CYS A 100 7.16 10.42 8.71
CA CYS A 100 6.39 11.52 9.32
C CYS A 100 4.97 11.08 9.73
N PHE A 101 4.38 10.12 9.02
CA PHE A 101 3.02 9.66 9.28
C PHE A 101 2.95 8.82 10.55
N VAL A 102 3.88 7.86 10.70
CA VAL A 102 3.96 6.97 11.86
C VAL A 102 4.14 7.75 13.16
N THR A 103 4.81 8.91 13.13
CA THR A 103 5.03 9.75 14.31
C THR A 103 3.83 10.59 14.74
N GLN A 104 2.83 10.77 13.88
CA GLN A 104 1.71 11.69 14.14
C GLN A 104 0.44 10.99 14.63
N CYS A 105 0.35 9.67 14.50
CA CYS A 105 -0.83 8.89 14.88
C CYS A 105 -0.46 7.92 16.02
N ASP A 106 -0.84 8.26 17.26
CA ASP A 106 -0.63 7.39 18.41
C ASP A 106 -1.37 6.05 18.22
N GLY A 107 -0.66 4.94 18.46
CA GLY A 107 -1.19 3.59 18.27
C GLY A 107 -1.20 3.09 16.83
N TRP A 108 -0.69 3.88 15.88
CA TRP A 108 -0.62 3.50 14.48
C TRP A 108 0.49 2.48 14.22
N HIS A 109 0.13 1.37 13.58
CA HIS A 109 1.08 0.31 13.24
C HIS A 109 1.31 0.26 11.73
N MET A 110 2.57 0.41 11.33
CA MET A 110 3.02 0.22 9.96
C MET A 110 4.07 -0.87 9.87
N ALA A 111 3.85 -1.83 8.96
CA ALA A 111 4.83 -2.83 8.60
C ALA A 111 5.08 -2.79 7.09
N VAL A 112 6.35 -2.77 6.68
CA VAL A 112 6.73 -2.93 5.27
C VAL A 112 7.53 -4.21 5.14
N THR A 113 7.05 -5.15 4.34
CA THR A 113 7.77 -6.40 4.10
C THR A 113 8.06 -6.57 2.61
N ARG A 114 9.29 -6.97 2.29
CA ARG A 114 9.64 -7.46 0.96
C ARG A 114 9.34 -8.95 0.88
N LEU A 115 8.42 -9.34 0.01
CA LEU A 115 8.22 -10.73 -0.36
C LEU A 115 9.28 -11.10 -1.40
N GLN A 116 10.13 -12.07 -1.08
CA GLN A 116 11.02 -12.66 -2.08
C GLN A 116 10.16 -13.45 -3.08
N PRO A 117 10.50 -13.45 -4.38
CA PRO A 117 9.85 -14.36 -5.32
C PRO A 117 9.98 -15.80 -4.78
N PHE A 118 8.97 -16.64 -5.02
CA PHE A 118 9.00 -18.05 -4.64
C PHE A 118 10.18 -18.76 -5.34
N GLU A 119 11.37 -18.69 -4.75
CA GLU A 119 12.50 -19.53 -5.12
C GLU A 119 12.27 -20.91 -4.54
N ARG A 120 11.44 -21.68 -5.23
CA ARG A 120 11.58 -23.13 -5.45
C ARG A 120 10.53 -23.51 -6.49
N PRO A 121 10.91 -23.87 -7.73
CA PRO A 121 10.05 -24.75 -8.48
C PRO A 121 9.83 -25.99 -7.62
N ILE A 122 8.58 -26.26 -7.25
CA ILE A 122 8.18 -27.58 -6.79
C ILE A 122 8.55 -28.50 -7.95
N LYS A 123 9.67 -29.21 -7.83
CA LYS A 123 9.95 -30.34 -8.70
C LYS A 123 8.87 -31.37 -8.38
N CYS A 124 7.80 -31.38 -9.17
CA CYS A 124 6.96 -32.56 -9.24
C CYS A 124 7.89 -33.71 -9.68
N LYS A 125 8.10 -34.66 -8.78
CA LYS A 125 8.69 -35.95 -9.14
C LYS A 125 7.64 -36.77 -9.88
#